data_AF-A0A1H9DLD5-F1
#
_entry.id   AF-A0A1H9DLD5-F1
#
_cell.length_a   1.000
_cell.length_b   1.000
_cell.length_c   1.000
_cell.angle_alpha   90.00
_cell.angle_beta   90.00
_cell.angle_gamma   90.00
#
_symmetry.space_group_name_H-M   'P 1'
#
loop_
_entity.id
_entity.type
_entity.pdbx_description
1 polymer ?
#
loop_
_entity_poly.entity_id
_entity_poly.type
_entity_poly.pdbx_seq_one_letter_code
_entity_poly.pdbx_strand_id
1 'polypeptide(L)' 'MTDVVDADELLRRIRVARDWAAEREAGTGGLSGTDGSAGTPAADIDRVVFSVVREVLDEIINPGTHSRQQ' A
#
# COMPACT_ATOMS: atom_id res chain seq x y z
N MET A 1 -25.33 -5.59 14.84
CA MET A 1 -24.45 -6.17 15.86
C MET A 1 -23.04 -5.82 15.40
N THR A 2 -22.43 -4.78 15.96
CA THR A 2 -21.05 -4.43 15.59
C THR A 2 -20.18 -5.50 16.21
N ASP A 3 -19.54 -6.32 15.39
CA ASP A 3 -18.56 -7.30 15.85
C ASP A 3 -17.46 -6.50 16.54
N VAL A 4 -17.36 -6.64 17.86
CA VAL A 4 -16.33 -5.93 18.63
C VAL A 4 -15.02 -6.64 18.31
N VAL A 5 -14.18 -5.96 17.53
CA VAL A 5 -12.89 -6.49 17.10
C VAL A 5 -11.82 -6.09 18.11
N ASP A 6 -11.08 -7.06 18.63
CA ASP A 6 -9.92 -6.80 19.49
C ASP A 6 -8.84 -6.01 18.75
N ALA A 7 -8.05 -5.24 19.50
CA ALA A 7 -6.98 -4.41 18.96
C ALA A 7 -5.96 -5.23 18.12
N ASP A 8 -5.68 -6.47 18.53
CA ASP A 8 -4.80 -7.38 17.78
C ASP A 8 -5.38 -7.80 16.43
N GLU A 9 -6.68 -8.06 16.36
CA GLU A 9 -7.34 -8.43 15.10
C GLU A 9 -7.45 -7.22 14.16
N LEU A 10 -7.66 -6.02 14.70
CA LEU A 10 -7.53 -4.79 13.92
C LEU A 10 -6.10 -4.62 13.37
N LEU A 11 -5.08 -4.78 14.21
CA LEU A 11 -3.68 -4.66 13.80
C LEU A 11 -3.30 -5.72 12.76
N ARG A 12 -3.81 -6.95 12.91
CA ARG A 12 -3.64 -8.03 11.94
C ARG A 12 -4.22 -7.65 10.58
N ARG A 13 -5.45 -7.13 10.54
CA ARG A 13 -6.09 -6.69 9.28
C ARG A 13 -5.32 -5.55 8.60
N ILE A 14 -4.84 -4.59 9.39
CA ILE A 14 -4.03 -3.47 8.89
C ILE A 14 -2.73 -3.99 8.28
N ARG A 15 -2.03 -4.92 8.94
CA ARG A 15 -0.81 -5.54 8.40
C ARG A 15 -1.07 -6.31 7.10
N VAL A 16 -2.15 -7.09 7.05
CA VAL A 16 -2.55 -7.79 5.82
C VAL A 16 -2.83 -6.80 4.67
N ALA A 17 -3.51 -5.69 4.95
CA ALA A 17 -3.77 -4.65 3.96
C ALA A 17 -2.48 -3.95 3.49
N ARG A 18 -1.52 -3.75 4.39
CA ARG A 18 -0.19 -3.18 4.09
C ARG A 18 0.60 -4.09 3.15
N ASP A 19 0.66 -5.38 3.45
CA ASP A 19 1.37 -6.36 2.64
C ASP A 19 0.75 -6.47 1.24
N TRP A 20 -0.60 -6.44 1.18
CA TRP A 20 -1.34 -6.40 -0.08
C TRP A 20 -1.04 -5.14 -0.92
N ALA A 21 -0.93 -3.98 -0.28
CA ALA A 21 -0.57 -2.73 -0.97
C ALA A 21 0.86 -2.78 -1.52
N ALA A 22 1.81 -3.34 -0.75
CA ALA A 22 3.18 -3.55 -1.20
C ALA A 22 3.28 -4.50 -2.40
N GLU A 23 2.48 -5.58 -2.40
CA GLU A 23 2.42 -6.51 -3.52
C GLU A 23 1.88 -5.84 -4.80
N ARG A 24 0.86 -4.98 -4.67
CA ARG A 24 0.32 -4.22 -5.82
C ARG A 24 1.27 -3.12 -6.32
N GLU A 25 1.97 -2.44 -5.42
CA GLU A 25 3.04 -1.49 -5.78
C GLU A 25 4.15 -2.19 -6.59
N ALA A 26 4.53 -3.43 -6.21
CA ALA A 26 5.53 -4.21 -6.94
C ALA A 26 4.99 -4.80 -8.26
N GLY A 27 3.73 -5.27 -8.26
CA GLY A 27 3.09 -5.93 -9.41
C GLY A 27 2.77 -5.00 -10.58
N THR A 28 2.57 -3.71 -10.33
CA THR A 28 2.34 -2.69 -11.37
C THR A 28 3.56 -2.46 -12.27
N GLY A 29 4.78 -2.77 -11.81
CA GLY A 29 6.01 -2.71 -12.61
C GLY A 29 6.35 -3.99 -13.40
N GLY A 30 5.76 -5.14 -13.03
CA GLY A 30 6.15 -6.47 -13.56
C GLY A 30 5.45 -6.91 -14.85
N LEU A 31 4.33 -6.26 -15.22
CA LEU A 31 3.60 -6.56 -16.46
C LEU A 31 4.09 -5.71 -17.66
N SER A 32 5.14 -4.90 -17.48
CA SER A 32 5.71 -4.04 -18.53
C SER A 32 6.97 -4.65 -19.15
N GLY A 33 6.91 -5.93 -19.52
CA GLY A 33 8.00 -6.65 -20.18
C GLY A 33 7.47 -7.64 -21.23
N THR A 34 7.59 -7.25 -22.50
CA THR A 34 6.79 -7.69 -23.68
C THR A 34 5.59 -6.77 -23.79
N ASP A 35 5.66 -5.56 -24.33
CA ASP A 35 6.34 -5.08 -25.54
C ASP A 35 6.67 -3.60 -25.31
N GLY A 36 7.69 -3.04 -25.97
CA GLY A 36 8.21 -1.68 -25.79
C GLY A 36 7.24 -0.51 -26.02
N SER A 37 6.18 -0.42 -25.22
CA SER A 37 5.28 0.71 -25.09
C SER A 37 5.59 1.37 -23.75
N ALA A 38 5.87 2.66 -23.78
CA ALA A 38 5.94 3.51 -22.60
C ALA A 38 4.80 3.14 -21.63
N GLY A 39 5.14 2.92 -20.36
CA GLY A 39 4.19 2.51 -19.33
C GLY A 39 2.91 3.34 -19.41
N THR A 40 1.77 2.66 -19.41
CA THR A 40 0.47 3.34 -19.46
C THR A 40 0.36 4.22 -18.21
N PRO A 41 -0.08 5.49 -18.30
CA PRO A 41 -0.20 6.40 -17.15
C PRO A 41 -1.05 5.82 -16.01
N ALA A 42 -1.95 4.88 -16.31
CA ALA A 42 -2.71 4.13 -15.31
C ALA A 42 -1.82 3.26 -14.38
N ALA A 43 -0.78 2.60 -14.91
CA ALA A 43 0.12 1.78 -14.11
C ALA A 43 0.99 2.64 -13.16
N ASP A 44 1.40 3.82 -13.61
CA ASP A 44 2.10 4.80 -12.77
C ASP A 44 1.19 5.36 -11.67
N ILE A 45 -0.07 5.66 -11.99
CA ILE A 45 -1.06 6.10 -11.00
C ILE A 45 -1.32 5.00 -9.97
N ASP A 46 -1.54 3.75 -10.40
CA ASP A 46 -1.77 2.63 -9.50
C ASP A 46 -0.59 2.43 -8.55
N ARG A 47 0.65 2.49 -9.06
CA ARG A 47 1.85 2.42 -8.23
C ARG A 47 1.89 3.51 -7.17
N VAL A 48 1.62 4.77 -7.54
CA VAL A 48 1.59 5.90 -6.59
C VAL A 48 0.48 5.70 -5.55
N VAL A 49 -0.72 5.29 -5.97
CA VAL A 49 -1.85 5.05 -5.06
C VAL A 49 -1.51 3.97 -4.04
N PHE A 50 -0.98 2.83 -4.48
CA PHE A 50 -0.61 1.75 -3.56
C PHE A 50 0.57 2.11 -2.65
N SER A 51 1.50 2.94 -3.14
CA SER A 51 2.58 3.49 -2.32
C SER A 51 2.06 4.39 -1.20
N VAL A 52 1.15 5.32 -1.51
CA VAL A 52 0.52 6.21 -0.50
C VAL A 52 -0.28 5.41 0.53
N VAL A 53 -1.06 4.42 0.09
CA VAL A 53 -1.81 3.55 1.01
C VAL A 53 -0.86 2.80 1.94
N ARG A 54 0.25 2.27 1.41
CA ARG A 54 1.29 1.61 2.22
C ARG A 54 1.86 2.58 3.26
N GLU A 55 2.21 3.80 2.86
CA GLU A 55 2.77 4.79 3.77
C GLU A 55 1.81 5.19 4.91
N VAL A 56 0.52 5.33 4.62
CA VAL A 56 -0.49 5.63 5.64
C VAL A 56 -0.64 4.46 6.62
N LEU A 57 -0.67 3.23 6.12
CA LEU A 57 -0.78 2.03 6.97
C LEU A 57 0.49 1.87 7.83
N ASP A 58 1.66 2.22 7.31
CA ASP A 58 2.93 2.20 8.04
C ASP A 58 2.92 3.20 9.20
N GLU A 59 2.41 4.41 8.98
CA GLU A 59 2.28 5.43 10.02
C GLU A 59 1.26 5.03 11.09
N ILE A 60 0.18 4.31 10.72
CA ILE A 60 -0.79 3.77 11.70
C ILE A 60 -0.15 2.67 12.56
N ILE A 61 0.67 1.78 11.96
CA ILE A 61 1.36 0.70 12.67
C ILE A 61 2.51 1.23 13.53
N ASN A 62 3.27 2.19 13.00
CA ASN A 62 4.45 2.77 13.62
C ASN A 62 4.37 4.31 13.52
N PRO A 63 3.68 4.97 14.45
CA PRO A 63 3.51 6.42 14.42
C PRO A 63 4.86 7.13 14.57
N GLY A 64 5.05 8.19 13.80
CA GLY A 64 6.28 8.99 13.74
C GLY A 64 7.30 8.51 12.71
N THR A 65 7.02 7.44 11.96
CA THR A 65 7.93 6.94 10.90
C THR A 65 8.04 7.96 9.77
N HIS A 66 6.94 8.61 9.43
CA HIS A 66 6.89 9.67 8.42
C HIS A 66 6.84 11.05 9.06
N SER A 67 7.60 11.24 10.16
CA SER A 67 7.79 12.54 10.80
C SER A 67 7.98 13.61 9.73
N ARG A 68 6.99 14.51 9.66
CA ARG A 68 6.92 15.60 8.69
C ARG A 68 8.30 16.22 8.47
N GLN A 69 8.79 16.13 7.25
CA GLN A 69 9.59 17.22 6.71
C GLN A 69 8.62 18.42 6.55
N GLN A 70 8.44 19.19 7.62
CA GLN A 70 7.86 20.53 7.58
C GLN A 70 8.96 21.55 7.86
#